data_AF-A0A924TTR0-F1
#
_entry.id   AF-A0A924TTR0-F1
#
_cell.length_a   1.000
_cell.length_b   1.000
_cell.length_c   1.000
_cell.angle_alpha   90.00
_cell.angle_beta   90.00
_cell.angle_gamma   90.00
#
_symmetry.space_group_name_H-M   'P 1'
#
loop_
_entity.id
_entity.type
_entity.pdbx_description
1 polymer ?
#
loop_
_entity_poly.entity_id
_entity_poly.type
_entity_poly.pdbx_seq_one_letter_code
_entity_poly.pdbx_strand_id
1 'polypeptide(L)'
;MTTTGALFYFFAAVLLFASFRVITARSTVHAVLYLVLAFGNAAAIWLLLKAEFLAITLVLVYVGAVMVLFLFVVMMLDTGTDDFRDGFWKHLPLAGLIGAVIALEMALVLIGGFRLSDAPAMDPTLAKLGNTRLLGIEIYTKYLYPVQLAAVLLLVAIIAAIALTLRQRKDSRSQDPSQQVLAKKADRLRIIKMAPVVEQPSVPVVVSVVGPPGAASAATPATTPATTPATTPATTPAATPAATPAAAGDKK
;
A
#
# COMPACT_ATOMS: atom_id res chain seq x y z
N MET A 1 -2.04 -42.69 -24.10
CA MET A 1 -2.34 -41.60 -23.16
C MET A 1 -3.81 -41.72 -22.78
N THR A 2 -4.13 -42.03 -21.52
CA THR A 2 -5.53 -41.93 -21.05
C THR A 2 -5.98 -40.47 -21.13
N THR A 3 -7.27 -40.21 -21.35
CA THR A 3 -7.83 -38.84 -21.43
C THR A 3 -7.43 -37.99 -20.20
N THR A 4 -7.40 -38.61 -19.02
CA THR A 4 -6.94 -37.98 -17.77
C THR A 4 -5.47 -37.56 -17.81
N GLY A 5 -4.59 -38.37 -18.40
CA GLY A 5 -3.17 -38.03 -18.55
C GLY A 5 -2.95 -36.85 -19.50
N ALA A 6 -3.69 -36.81 -20.61
CA ALA A 6 -3.63 -35.68 -21.55
C ALA A 6 -4.10 -34.37 -20.89
N LEU A 7 -5.21 -34.40 -20.15
CA LEU A 7 -5.70 -33.25 -19.40
C LEU A 7 -4.72 -32.80 -18.31
N PHE A 8 -4.09 -33.74 -17.61
CA PHE A 8 -3.08 -33.43 -16.60
C PHE A 8 -1.90 -32.66 -17.20
N TYR A 9 -1.30 -33.15 -18.29
CA TYR A 9 -0.17 -32.47 -18.92
C TYR A 9 -0.56 -31.11 -19.52
N PHE A 10 -1.79 -30.98 -20.04
CA PHE A 10 -2.31 -29.70 -20.50
C PHE A 10 -2.38 -28.67 -19.36
N PHE A 11 -3.08 -28.99 -18.25
CA PHE A 11 -3.18 -28.07 -17.10
C PHE A 11 -1.83 -27.80 -16.46
N ALA A 12 -0.93 -28.79 -16.39
CA ALA A 12 0.43 -28.61 -15.88
C ALA A 12 1.26 -27.66 -16.76
N ALA A 13 1.19 -27.79 -18.09
CA ALA A 13 1.88 -26.90 -19.01
C ALA A 13 1.39 -25.46 -18.89
N VAL A 14 0.06 -25.25 -18.83
CA VAL A 14 -0.53 -23.92 -18.62
C VAL A 14 -0.14 -23.35 -17.27
N LEU A 15 -0.11 -24.17 -16.21
CA LEU A 15 0.32 -23.75 -14.87
C LEU A 15 1.77 -23.26 -14.88
N LEU A 16 2.70 -24.04 -15.44
CA LEU A 16 4.11 -23.66 -15.53
C LEU A 16 4.31 -22.37 -16.34
N PHE A 17 3.62 -22.25 -17.47
CA PHE A 17 3.65 -21.04 -18.28
C PHE A 17 3.13 -19.82 -17.51
N ALA A 18 2.00 -19.97 -16.82
CA ALA A 18 1.41 -18.92 -15.99
C ALA A 18 2.36 -18.51 -14.86
N SER A 19 2.90 -19.46 -14.10
CA SER A 19 3.87 -19.20 -13.02
C SER A 19 5.13 -18.48 -13.51
N PHE A 20 5.66 -18.86 -14.68
CA PHE A 20 6.78 -18.16 -15.29
C PHE A 20 6.41 -16.72 -15.70
N ARG A 21 5.20 -16.52 -16.24
CA ARG A 21 4.69 -15.20 -16.63
C ARG A 21 4.41 -14.28 -15.43
N VAL A 22 4.03 -14.82 -14.27
CA VAL A 22 3.86 -14.03 -13.02
C VAL A 22 5.14 -13.26 -12.68
N ILE A 23 6.31 -13.90 -12.82
CA ILE A 23 7.60 -13.32 -12.43
C ILE A 23 8.18 -12.41 -13.54
N THR A 24 7.87 -12.71 -14.80
CA THR A 24 8.44 -12.00 -15.96
C THR A 24 7.56 -10.85 -16.46
N ALA A 25 6.28 -10.78 -16.06
CA ALA A 25 5.37 -9.72 -16.45
C ALA A 25 5.87 -8.34 -16.00
N ARG A 26 5.72 -7.33 -16.89
CA ARG A 26 6.20 -5.97 -16.61
C ARG A 26 5.27 -5.16 -15.71
N SER A 27 3.97 -5.37 -15.84
CA SER A 27 2.97 -4.67 -15.04
C SER A 27 2.43 -5.58 -13.95
N THR A 28 2.24 -5.02 -12.76
CA THR A 28 1.76 -5.74 -11.58
C THR A 28 0.37 -6.34 -11.79
N VAL A 29 -0.53 -5.66 -12.50
CA VAL A 29 -1.88 -6.18 -12.81
C VAL A 29 -1.81 -7.47 -13.66
N HIS A 30 -1.02 -7.47 -14.75
CA HIS A 30 -0.86 -8.67 -15.57
C HIS A 30 -0.21 -9.82 -14.80
N ALA A 31 0.76 -9.54 -13.92
CA ALA A 31 1.37 -10.55 -13.06
C ALA A 31 0.31 -11.25 -12.19
N VAL A 32 -0.63 -10.51 -11.60
CA VAL A 32 -1.69 -11.09 -10.78
C VAL A 32 -2.72 -11.87 -11.61
N LEU A 33 -3.07 -11.40 -12.81
CA LEU A 33 -3.96 -12.17 -13.70
C LEU A 33 -3.36 -13.53 -14.07
N TYR A 34 -2.04 -13.60 -14.31
CA TYR A 34 -1.35 -14.88 -14.50
C TYR A 34 -1.31 -15.73 -13.23
N LEU A 35 -1.24 -15.12 -12.05
CA LEU A 35 -1.27 -15.84 -10.77
C LEU A 35 -2.65 -16.48 -10.52
N VAL A 36 -3.73 -15.75 -10.83
CA VAL A 36 -5.10 -16.28 -10.81
C VAL A 36 -5.23 -17.47 -11.77
N LEU A 37 -4.69 -17.36 -12.98
CA LEU A 37 -4.66 -18.47 -13.94
C LEU A 37 -3.88 -19.68 -13.40
N ALA A 38 -2.74 -19.47 -12.74
CA ALA A 38 -1.95 -20.54 -12.15
C ALA A 38 -2.71 -21.30 -11.05
N PHE A 39 -3.36 -20.58 -10.11
CA PHE A 39 -4.18 -21.23 -9.08
C PHE A 39 -5.43 -21.91 -9.63
N GLY A 40 -6.05 -21.35 -10.67
CA GLY A 40 -7.16 -22.01 -11.37
C GLY A 40 -6.75 -23.35 -12.01
N ASN A 41 -5.59 -23.39 -12.67
CA ASN A 41 -5.04 -24.64 -13.23
C ASN A 41 -4.63 -25.63 -12.12
N ALA A 42 -4.06 -25.14 -11.02
CA ALA A 42 -3.73 -25.98 -9.86
C ALA A 42 -4.98 -26.64 -9.25
N ALA A 43 -6.09 -25.89 -9.14
CA ALA A 43 -7.36 -26.44 -8.68
C ALA A 43 -7.89 -27.53 -9.62
N ALA A 44 -7.76 -27.35 -10.93
CA ALA A 44 -8.11 -28.37 -11.91
C ALA A 44 -7.27 -29.65 -11.71
N ILE A 45 -5.96 -29.53 -11.48
CA ILE A 45 -5.08 -30.67 -11.19
C ILE A 45 -5.51 -31.39 -9.90
N TRP A 46 -5.86 -30.67 -8.83
CA TRP A 46 -6.39 -31.27 -7.61
C TRP A 46 -7.73 -31.99 -7.82
N LEU A 47 -8.59 -31.45 -8.68
CA LEU A 47 -9.83 -32.12 -9.08
C LEU A 47 -9.54 -33.45 -9.80
N LEU A 48 -8.56 -33.47 -10.70
CA LEU A 48 -8.10 -34.69 -11.39
C LEU A 48 -7.55 -35.75 -10.42
N LEU A 49 -6.92 -35.30 -9.32
CA LEU A 49 -6.42 -36.16 -8.23
C LEU A 49 -7.52 -36.61 -7.25
N LYS A 50 -8.80 -36.32 -7.51
CA LYS A 50 -9.95 -36.58 -6.62
C LYS A 50 -9.87 -35.86 -5.26
N ALA A 51 -9.12 -34.76 -5.19
CA ALA A 51 -9.07 -33.88 -4.02
C ALA A 51 -10.11 -32.75 -4.14
N GLU A 52 -11.39 -33.12 -4.13
CA GLU A 52 -12.52 -32.22 -4.38
C GLU A 52 -12.59 -31.03 -3.41
N PHE A 53 -12.48 -31.28 -2.10
CA PHE A 53 -12.56 -30.25 -1.08
C PHE A 53 -11.42 -29.24 -1.24
N LEU A 54 -10.20 -29.75 -1.39
CA LEU A 54 -9.00 -28.91 -1.51
C LEU A 54 -9.04 -28.06 -2.79
N ALA A 55 -9.51 -28.62 -3.90
CA ALA A 55 -9.69 -27.90 -5.16
C ALA A 55 -10.69 -26.73 -5.01
N ILE A 56 -11.85 -26.97 -4.40
CA ILE A 56 -12.87 -25.94 -4.18
C ILE A 56 -12.35 -24.86 -3.22
N THR A 57 -11.69 -25.25 -2.13
CA THR A 57 -11.09 -24.29 -1.18
C THR A 57 -10.00 -23.44 -1.83
N LEU A 58 -9.18 -24.01 -2.73
CA LEU A 58 -8.18 -23.26 -3.49
C LEU A 58 -8.82 -22.15 -4.32
N VAL A 59 -9.90 -22.45 -5.02
CA VAL A 59 -10.62 -21.45 -5.81
C VAL A 59 -11.30 -20.42 -4.91
N LEU A 60 -12.02 -20.85 -3.87
CA LEU A 60 -12.80 -19.95 -3.02
C LEU A 60 -11.90 -18.98 -2.24
N VAL A 61 -10.86 -19.50 -1.58
CA VAL A 61 -10.03 -18.69 -0.68
C VAL A 61 -8.91 -18.00 -1.44
N TYR A 62 -8.12 -18.73 -2.22
CA TYR A 62 -6.98 -18.11 -2.91
C TYR A 62 -7.45 -17.25 -4.07
N VAL A 63 -8.19 -17.82 -5.04
CA VAL A 63 -8.64 -17.04 -6.21
C VAL A 63 -9.72 -16.03 -5.84
N GLY A 64 -10.69 -16.42 -4.99
CA GLY A 64 -11.82 -15.56 -4.62
C GLY A 64 -11.43 -14.46 -3.63
N ALA A 65 -11.03 -14.83 -2.41
CA ALA A 65 -10.79 -13.82 -1.36
C ALA A 65 -9.43 -13.11 -1.51
N VAL A 66 -8.34 -13.89 -1.57
CA VAL A 66 -6.98 -13.34 -1.48
C VAL A 66 -6.57 -12.63 -2.77
N MET A 67 -6.74 -13.26 -3.93
CA MET A 67 -6.30 -12.65 -5.20
C MET A 67 -7.13 -11.42 -5.57
N VAL A 68 -8.44 -11.40 -5.29
CA VAL A 68 -9.27 -10.20 -5.55
C VAL A 68 -8.87 -9.05 -4.64
N LEU A 69 -8.66 -9.30 -3.33
CA LEU A 69 -8.13 -8.28 -2.42
C LEU A 69 -6.78 -7.76 -2.91
N PHE A 70 -5.91 -8.68 -3.35
CA PHE A 70 -4.60 -8.33 -3.88
C PHE A 70 -4.74 -7.46 -5.14
N LEU A 71 -5.59 -7.82 -6.10
CA LEU A 71 -5.86 -7.01 -7.31
C LEU A 71 -6.22 -5.56 -6.99
N PHE A 72 -7.08 -5.34 -5.99
CA PHE A 72 -7.40 -3.97 -5.54
C PHE A 72 -6.18 -3.24 -5.00
N VAL A 73 -5.38 -3.91 -4.15
CA VAL A 73 -4.19 -3.32 -3.52
C VAL A 73 -3.14 -2.96 -4.57
N VAL A 74 -2.79 -3.87 -5.48
CA VAL A 74 -1.75 -3.59 -6.48
C VAL A 74 -2.21 -2.70 -7.62
N MET A 75 -3.52 -2.57 -7.89
CA MET A 75 -4.00 -1.55 -8.82
C MET A 75 -3.93 -0.15 -8.19
N MET A 76 -4.14 -0.04 -6.87
CA MET A 76 -4.01 1.24 -6.16
C MET A 76 -2.53 1.64 -5.97
N LEU A 77 -1.62 0.65 -5.86
CA LEU A 77 -0.18 0.86 -5.81
C LEU A 77 0.37 1.07 -7.23
N ASP A 78 0.36 2.32 -7.68
CA ASP A 78 1.05 2.70 -8.91
C ASP A 78 2.56 2.45 -8.75
N THR A 79 3.09 1.45 -9.46
CA THR A 79 4.48 1.00 -9.37
C THR A 79 5.22 1.38 -10.65
N GLY A 80 5.76 2.61 -10.66
CA GLY A 80 6.65 3.11 -11.72
C GLY A 80 7.87 2.21 -11.86
N THR A 81 8.00 1.54 -13.00
CA THR A 81 8.76 0.29 -13.13
C THR A 81 10.18 0.45 -13.70
N ASP A 82 10.70 1.68 -13.73
CA ASP A 82 11.90 1.98 -14.52
C ASP A 82 13.21 1.94 -13.71
N ASP A 83 13.24 2.34 -12.44
CA ASP A 83 14.50 2.39 -11.66
C ASP A 83 14.88 1.06 -10.96
N PHE A 84 13.95 0.12 -10.79
CA PHE A 84 14.21 -1.12 -10.04
C PHE A 84 14.87 -2.25 -10.85
N ARG A 85 15.15 -2.04 -12.15
CA ARG A 85 15.53 -3.14 -13.07
C ARG A 85 16.99 -3.12 -13.54
N ASP A 86 17.74 -2.05 -13.27
CA ASP A 86 19.14 -1.90 -13.68
C ASP A 86 20.09 -2.95 -13.05
N GLY A 87 19.70 -3.51 -11.90
CA GLY A 87 20.41 -4.62 -11.25
C GLY A 87 19.86 -6.02 -11.56
N PHE A 88 18.59 -6.14 -11.98
CA PHE A 88 17.92 -7.44 -12.10
C PHE A 88 18.55 -8.32 -13.18
N TRP A 89 18.88 -7.75 -14.34
CA TRP A 89 19.48 -8.50 -15.44
C TRP A 89 20.89 -9.01 -15.14
N LYS A 90 21.64 -8.31 -14.26
CA LYS A 90 22.97 -8.75 -13.82
C LYS A 90 22.91 -9.96 -12.88
N HIS A 91 21.86 -10.05 -12.04
CA HIS A 91 21.67 -11.15 -11.10
C HIS A 91 20.82 -12.31 -11.63
N LEU A 92 20.09 -12.10 -12.74
CA LEU A 92 19.30 -13.13 -13.41
C LEU A 92 20.07 -14.42 -13.73
N PRO A 93 21.30 -14.40 -14.32
CA PRO A 93 22.01 -15.64 -14.63
C PRO A 93 22.41 -16.41 -13.37
N LEU A 94 22.79 -15.71 -12.29
CA LEU A 94 23.11 -16.33 -11.01
C LEU A 94 21.86 -16.93 -10.35
N ALA A 95 20.75 -16.20 -10.34
CA ALA A 95 19.47 -16.68 -9.82
C ALA A 95 18.94 -17.89 -10.63
N GLY A 96 19.11 -17.86 -11.96
CA GLY A 96 18.76 -18.97 -12.85
C GLY A 96 19.61 -20.22 -12.58
N LEU A 97 20.91 -20.05 -12.34
CA LEU A 97 21.80 -21.16 -11.98
C LEU A 97 21.39 -21.79 -10.65
N ILE A 98 21.15 -20.98 -9.61
CA ILE A 98 20.70 -21.47 -8.30
C ILE A 98 19.35 -22.19 -8.43
N GLY A 99 18.39 -21.60 -9.17
CA GLY A 99 17.10 -22.22 -9.42
C GLY A 99 17.22 -23.56 -10.16
N ALA A 100 18.13 -23.66 -11.14
CA ALA A 100 18.39 -24.90 -11.86
C ALA A 100 19.03 -25.97 -10.98
N VAL A 101 19.95 -25.60 -10.08
CA VAL A 101 20.54 -26.51 -9.10
C VAL A 101 19.47 -27.07 -8.17
N ILE A 102 18.60 -26.22 -7.60
CA ILE A 102 17.50 -26.65 -6.74
C ILE A 102 16.52 -27.55 -7.50
N ALA A 103 16.19 -27.20 -8.74
CA ALA A 103 15.32 -28.03 -9.58
C ALA A 103 15.95 -29.40 -9.88
N LEU A 104 17.27 -29.44 -10.12
CA LEU A 104 18.01 -30.68 -10.34
C LEU A 104 18.06 -31.53 -9.07
N GLU A 105 18.32 -30.93 -7.90
CA GLU A 105 18.30 -31.63 -6.61
C GLU A 105 16.92 -32.26 -6.36
N MET A 106 15.86 -31.49 -6.55
CA MET A 106 14.48 -32.01 -6.44
C MET A 106 14.23 -33.14 -7.44
N ALA A 107 14.69 -33.01 -8.69
CA ALA A 107 14.55 -34.08 -9.69
C ALA A 107 15.31 -35.35 -9.31
N LEU A 108 16.55 -35.22 -8.82
CA LEU A 108 17.37 -36.35 -8.36
C LEU A 108 16.74 -37.05 -7.15
N VAL A 109 16.17 -36.30 -6.19
CA VAL A 109 15.43 -36.87 -5.06
C VAL A 109 14.19 -37.64 -5.54
N LEU A 110 13.45 -37.09 -6.52
CA LEU A 110 12.26 -37.75 -7.07
C LEU A 110 12.62 -39.04 -7.83
N ILE A 111 13.69 -39.02 -8.65
CA ILE A 111 14.15 -40.18 -9.44
C ILE A 111 14.82 -41.23 -8.54
N GLY A 112 15.53 -40.79 -7.50
CA GLY A 112 16.41 -41.61 -6.69
C GLY A 112 15.74 -42.45 -5.59
N GLY A 113 14.48 -42.19 -5.21
CA GLY A 113 13.96 -42.93 -4.04
C GLY A 113 12.51 -42.76 -3.61
N PHE A 114 11.64 -42.05 -4.33
CA PHE A 114 10.21 -42.17 -4.05
C PHE A 114 9.71 -43.52 -4.59
N ARG A 115 9.75 -44.55 -3.73
CA ARG A 115 9.05 -45.82 -3.98
C ARG A 115 7.55 -45.55 -3.97
N LEU A 116 7.04 -45.10 -5.12
CA LEU A 116 5.62 -44.84 -5.37
C LEU A 116 4.75 -46.10 -5.11
N SER A 117 5.39 -47.27 -5.06
CA SER A 117 4.82 -48.58 -4.77
C SER A 117 4.37 -48.79 -3.32
N ASP A 118 4.89 -48.03 -2.35
CA ASP A 118 4.56 -48.18 -0.92
C ASP A 118 3.52 -47.17 -0.43
N ALA A 119 2.91 -46.39 -1.33
CA ALA A 119 1.79 -45.53 -0.96
C ALA A 119 0.64 -46.41 -0.44
N PRO A 120 0.19 -46.23 0.83
CA PRO A 120 -0.88 -47.05 1.37
C PRO A 120 -2.10 -46.92 0.47
N ALA A 121 -2.53 -48.04 -0.11
CA ALA A 121 -3.72 -48.06 -0.92
C ALA A 121 -4.89 -47.58 -0.07
N MET A 122 -5.61 -46.57 -0.55
CA MET A 122 -6.75 -46.02 0.16
C MET A 122 -7.79 -47.14 0.31
N ASP A 123 -8.27 -47.37 1.54
CA ASP A 123 -9.28 -48.39 1.79
C ASP A 123 -10.51 -48.09 0.91
N PRO A 124 -10.96 -49.04 0.06
CA PRO A 124 -12.08 -48.81 -0.85
C PRO A 124 -13.40 -48.51 -0.13
N THR A 125 -13.52 -48.83 1.16
CA THR A 125 -14.67 -48.44 1.99
C THR A 125 -14.62 -46.96 2.37
N LEU A 126 -13.44 -46.44 2.71
CA LEU A 126 -13.22 -45.03 3.02
C LEU A 126 -13.32 -44.15 1.78
N ALA A 127 -12.90 -44.63 0.62
CA ALA A 127 -13.02 -43.91 -0.65
C ALA A 127 -14.48 -43.57 -1.03
N LYS A 128 -15.46 -44.35 -0.53
CA LYS A 128 -16.90 -44.09 -0.73
C LYS A 128 -17.48 -43.03 0.22
N LEU A 129 -16.79 -42.73 1.32
CA LEU A 129 -17.27 -41.82 2.36
C LEU A 129 -17.18 -40.33 1.96
N GLY A 130 -16.48 -40.03 0.85
CA GLY A 130 -16.22 -38.69 0.33
C GLY A 130 -15.01 -38.03 1.01
N ASN A 131 -14.22 -37.28 0.24
CA ASN A 131 -12.97 -36.69 0.74
C ASN A 131 -13.27 -35.68 1.86
N THR A 132 -14.27 -34.83 1.66
CA THR A 132 -14.72 -33.80 2.62
C THR A 132 -15.06 -34.38 4.00
N ARG A 133 -15.73 -35.53 4.04
CA ARG A 133 -16.13 -36.15 5.31
C ARG A 133 -14.94 -36.73 6.06
N LEU A 134 -14.04 -37.43 5.35
CA LEU A 134 -12.82 -37.96 5.95
C LEU A 134 -11.94 -36.84 6.51
N LEU A 135 -11.78 -35.76 5.75
CA LEU A 135 -11.02 -34.58 6.17
C LEU A 135 -11.65 -33.94 7.42
N GLY A 136 -12.98 -33.82 7.46
CA GLY A 136 -13.70 -33.31 8.63
C GLY A 136 -13.48 -34.16 9.89
N ILE A 137 -13.57 -35.49 9.78
CA ILE A 137 -13.33 -36.39 10.92
C ILE A 137 -11.90 -36.18 11.44
N GLU A 138 -10.90 -36.18 10.56
CA GLU A 138 -9.50 -36.04 10.96
C GLU A 138 -9.20 -34.67 11.59
N ILE A 139 -9.75 -33.59 11.03
CA ILE A 139 -9.64 -32.22 11.53
C ILE A 139 -10.19 -32.09 12.95
N TYR A 140 -11.37 -32.66 13.22
CA TYR A 140 -12.04 -32.49 14.51
C TYR A 140 -11.69 -33.55 15.55
N THR A 141 -10.99 -34.63 15.18
CA THR A 141 -10.55 -35.67 16.12
C THR A 141 -9.06 -35.57 16.42
N LYS A 142 -8.20 -35.60 15.40
CA LYS A 142 -6.74 -35.63 15.56
C LYS A 142 -6.10 -34.25 15.51
N TYR A 143 -6.57 -33.37 14.64
CA TYR A 143 -5.98 -32.04 14.41
C TYR A 143 -6.77 -30.89 15.05
N LEU A 144 -7.49 -31.15 16.14
CA LEU A 144 -8.28 -30.13 16.83
C LEU A 144 -7.42 -28.94 17.30
N TYR A 145 -6.20 -29.20 17.77
CA TYR A 145 -5.31 -28.15 18.26
C TYR A 145 -4.83 -27.18 17.16
N PRO A 146 -4.31 -27.64 16.00
CA PRO A 146 -4.07 -26.76 14.84
C PRO A 146 -5.28 -25.93 14.40
N VAL A 147 -6.50 -26.48 14.47
CA VAL A 147 -7.73 -25.74 14.11
C VAL A 147 -7.98 -24.59 15.07
N GLN A 148 -7.80 -24.82 16.38
CA GLN A 148 -7.91 -23.78 17.39
C GLN A 148 -6.85 -22.69 17.18
N LEU A 149 -5.60 -23.08 16.89
CA LEU A 149 -4.55 -22.12 16.55
C LEU A 149 -4.89 -21.31 15.30
N ALA A 150 -5.43 -21.94 14.25
CA ALA A 150 -5.89 -21.25 13.05
C ALA A 150 -7.00 -20.23 13.37
N ALA A 151 -7.95 -20.57 14.25
CA ALA A 151 -9.00 -19.65 14.69
C ALA A 151 -8.42 -18.43 15.42
N VAL A 152 -7.44 -18.63 16.30
CA VAL A 152 -6.73 -17.54 16.98
C VAL A 152 -5.95 -16.68 15.98
N LEU A 153 -5.26 -17.30 15.00
CA LEU A 153 -4.56 -16.56 13.96
C LEU A 153 -5.49 -15.70 13.10
N LEU A 154 -6.69 -16.21 12.75
CA LEU A 154 -7.70 -15.44 12.03
C LEU A 154 -8.22 -14.27 12.87
N LEU A 155 -8.43 -14.47 14.18
CA LEU A 155 -8.82 -13.39 15.09
C LEU A 155 -7.74 -12.30 15.14
N VAL A 156 -6.47 -12.70 15.32
CA VAL A 156 -5.34 -11.77 15.34
C VAL A 156 -5.21 -11.02 14.01
N ALA A 157 -5.42 -11.70 12.87
CA ALA A 157 -5.37 -11.08 11.55
C ALA A 157 -6.42 -9.96 11.39
N ILE A 158 -7.65 -10.18 11.85
CA ILE A 158 -8.71 -9.16 11.81
C ILE A 158 -8.37 -7.98 12.72
N ILE A 159 -7.93 -8.25 13.96
CA ILE A 159 -7.52 -7.20 14.91
C ILE A 159 -6.37 -6.36 14.32
N ALA A 160 -5.35 -7.01 13.75
CA ALA A 160 -4.21 -6.34 13.14
C ALA A 160 -4.61 -5.50 11.91
N ALA A 161 -5.46 -6.04 11.04
CA ALA A 161 -5.96 -5.32 9.86
C ALA A 161 -6.76 -4.07 10.24
N ILE A 162 -7.64 -4.15 11.25
CA ILE A 162 -8.40 -3.00 11.75
C ILE A 162 -7.47 -1.99 12.41
N ALA A 163 -6.57 -2.43 13.30
CA ALA A 163 -5.63 -1.54 13.98
C ALA A 163 -4.73 -0.78 13.00
N LEU A 164 -4.30 -1.41 11.90
CA LEU A 164 -3.45 -0.78 10.89
C LEU A 164 -4.21 0.19 9.98
N THR A 165 -5.47 -0.10 9.67
CA THR A 165 -6.30 0.74 8.78
C THR A 165 -7.03 1.86 9.51
N LEU A 166 -7.11 1.81 10.85
CA LEU A 166 -7.75 2.82 11.67
C LEU A 166 -6.92 4.12 11.71
N ARG A 167 -7.13 4.98 10.71
CA ARG A 167 -6.51 6.29 10.65
C ARG A 167 -7.30 7.30 11.48
N GLN A 168 -6.68 7.83 12.53
CA GLN A 168 -7.26 8.96 13.27
C GLN A 168 -7.31 10.21 12.37
N ARG A 169 -8.47 10.88 12.34
CA ARG A 169 -8.64 12.13 11.60
C ARG A 169 -7.97 13.26 12.38
N LYS A 170 -6.94 13.88 11.80
CA LYS A 170 -6.22 15.03 12.40
C LYS A 170 -7.11 16.26 12.58
N ASP A 171 -8.21 16.35 11.84
CA ASP A 171 -9.17 17.45 11.93
C ASP A 171 -10.19 17.27 13.08
N SER A 172 -10.16 16.11 13.76
CA SER A 172 -11.02 15.88 14.92
C SER A 172 -10.45 16.60 16.15
N ARG A 173 -11.06 17.73 16.50
CA ARG A 173 -10.79 18.44 17.75
C ARG A 173 -11.45 17.66 18.90
N SER A 174 -10.73 16.67 19.45
CA SER A 174 -11.17 15.99 20.66
C SER A 174 -10.91 16.88 21.88
N GLN A 175 -11.92 17.04 22.73
CA GLN A 175 -11.77 17.70 24.01
C GLN A 175 -11.26 16.70 25.05
N ASP A 176 -10.16 17.03 25.71
CA ASP A 176 -9.67 16.27 26.87
C ASP A 176 -10.24 16.90 28.15
N PRO A 177 -11.18 16.24 28.86
CA PRO A 177 -11.78 16.77 30.08
C PRO A 177 -10.75 17.01 31.18
N SER A 178 -9.70 16.18 31.26
CA SER A 178 -8.64 16.32 32.26
C SER A 178 -7.85 17.61 32.05
N GLN A 179 -7.52 17.93 30.79
CA GLN A 179 -6.89 19.21 30.42
C GLN A 179 -7.82 20.40 30.70
N GLN A 180 -9.14 20.25 30.53
CA GLN A 180 -10.09 21.32 30.81
C GLN A 180 -10.23 21.65 32.30
N VAL A 181 -10.21 20.63 33.16
CA VAL A 181 -10.31 20.76 34.62
C VAL A 181 -9.02 21.32 35.23
N LEU A 182 -7.86 20.95 34.67
CA LEU A 182 -6.55 21.43 35.13
C LEU A 182 -6.21 22.86 34.68
N ALA A 183 -6.96 23.43 33.74
CA ALA A 183 -6.68 24.75 33.19
C ALA A 183 -6.82 25.85 34.26
N LYS A 184 -5.76 26.63 34.48
CA LYS A 184 -5.74 27.69 35.49
C LYS A 184 -6.08 29.05 34.85
N LYS A 185 -6.48 30.01 35.69
CA LYS A 185 -6.80 31.39 35.25
C LYS A 185 -5.65 32.03 34.45
N ALA A 186 -4.40 31.74 34.83
CA ALA A 186 -3.21 32.26 34.16
C ALA A 186 -3.07 31.80 32.70
N ASP A 187 -3.61 30.62 32.35
CA ASP A 187 -3.48 30.03 31.00
C ASP A 187 -4.53 30.57 30.02
N ARG A 188 -5.63 31.14 30.54
CA ARG A 188 -6.79 31.57 29.72
C ARG A 188 -6.84 33.07 29.47
N LEU A 189 -6.16 33.89 30.27
CA LEU A 189 -6.31 35.35 30.24
C LEU A 189 -4.95 36.05 30.21
N ARG A 190 -4.69 36.80 29.14
CA ARG A 190 -3.57 37.73 29.05
C ARG A 190 -4.10 39.16 28.97
N ILE A 191 -3.92 39.92 30.04
CA ILE A 191 -4.30 41.33 30.08
C ILE A 191 -3.19 42.13 29.39
N ILE A 192 -3.50 42.67 28.21
CA ILE A 192 -2.60 43.55 27.46
C ILE A 192 -3.12 44.98 27.64
N LYS A 193 -2.32 45.84 28.27
CA LYS A 193 -2.61 47.28 28.30
C LYS A 193 -2.26 47.86 26.93
N MET A 194 -3.24 48.41 26.23
CA MET A 194 -3.04 49.14 24.97
C MET A 194 -3.37 50.62 25.20
N ALA A 195 -2.54 51.50 24.63
CA ALA A 195 -2.82 52.93 24.65
C ALA A 195 -4.02 53.23 23.73
N PRO A 196 -4.94 54.13 24.12
CA PRO A 196 -6.06 54.52 23.26
C PRO A 196 -5.53 55.15 21.97
N VAL A 197 -6.02 54.66 20.83
CA VAL A 197 -5.71 55.22 19.51
C VAL A 197 -6.43 56.55 19.41
N VAL A 198 -5.66 57.65 19.45
CA VAL A 198 -6.16 59.00 19.16
C VAL A 198 -5.95 59.23 17.67
N GLU A 199 -7.03 59.42 16.90
CA GLU A 199 -6.95 59.84 15.50
C GLU A 199 -6.27 61.22 15.43
N GLN A 200 -5.09 61.28 14.82
CA GLN A 200 -4.48 62.57 14.48
C GLN A 200 -5.15 63.12 13.22
N PRO A 201 -5.66 64.37 13.24
CA PRO A 201 -6.32 64.96 12.08
C PRO A 201 -5.33 65.12 10.92
N SER A 202 -5.74 64.68 9.72
CA SER A 202 -4.98 64.82 8.49
C SER A 202 -4.78 66.30 8.15
N VAL A 203 -3.51 66.68 7.98
CA VAL A 203 -3.13 68.05 7.60
C VAL A 203 -3.61 68.34 6.17
N PRO A 204 -4.34 69.43 5.90
CA PRO A 204 -4.78 69.76 4.55
C PRO A 204 -3.56 70.12 3.67
N VAL A 205 -3.43 69.43 2.54
CA VAL A 205 -2.43 69.73 1.51
C VAL A 205 -2.81 71.06 0.85
N VAL A 206 -2.08 72.11 1.19
CA VAL A 206 -2.16 73.41 0.50
C VAL A 206 -1.54 73.29 -0.90
N VAL A 207 -2.37 73.26 -1.93
CA VAL A 207 -1.95 73.33 -3.34
C VAL A 207 -1.53 74.77 -3.64
N SER A 208 -0.26 74.95 -3.99
CA SER A 208 0.31 76.23 -4.43
C SER A 208 -0.21 76.57 -5.82
N VAL A 209 -0.94 77.68 -5.96
CA VAL A 209 -1.36 78.23 -7.26
C VAL A 209 -0.15 78.88 -7.94
N VAL A 210 0.29 78.33 -9.07
CA VAL A 210 1.30 78.92 -9.96
C VAL A 210 0.62 79.92 -10.90
N GLY A 211 1.03 81.19 -10.81
CA GLY A 211 0.73 82.24 -11.79
C GLY A 211 1.56 82.10 -13.07
N PRO A 212 1.21 82.81 -14.16
CA PRO A 212 1.40 82.34 -15.53
C PRO A 212 2.81 82.59 -16.08
N PRO A 213 3.25 81.76 -17.05
CA PRO A 213 4.03 82.25 -18.16
C PRO A 213 3.32 81.90 -19.47
N GLY A 214 2.96 82.93 -20.24
CA GLY A 214 2.45 82.73 -21.59
C GLY A 214 3.57 82.24 -22.51
N ALA A 215 3.36 81.12 -23.19
CA ALA A 215 3.66 80.91 -24.62
C ALA A 215 3.29 79.47 -25.05
N ALA A 216 2.47 79.40 -26.11
CA ALA A 216 2.31 78.30 -27.08
C ALA A 216 1.88 76.91 -26.55
N SER A 217 0.62 76.50 -26.70
CA SER A 217 -0.07 76.00 -27.91
C SER A 217 0.14 74.51 -28.20
N ALA A 218 -1.02 73.82 -28.30
CA ALA A 218 -1.32 72.57 -29.00
C ALA A 218 -0.96 71.22 -28.34
N ALA A 219 -1.96 70.57 -27.71
CA ALA A 219 -2.63 69.35 -28.20
C ALA A 219 -3.40 68.60 -27.09
N THR A 220 -4.71 68.45 -27.29
CA THR A 220 -5.74 67.68 -26.53
C THR A 220 -5.76 66.19 -26.98
N PRO A 221 -6.60 65.25 -26.46
CA PRO A 221 -7.39 65.17 -25.21
C PRO A 221 -7.29 63.82 -24.42
N ALA A 222 -7.74 63.89 -23.17
CA ALA A 222 -8.56 62.92 -22.41
C ALA A 222 -8.18 61.43 -22.32
N THR A 223 -7.99 60.92 -21.10
CA THR A 223 -8.94 60.04 -20.37
C THR A 223 -8.35 59.52 -19.03
N THR A 224 -9.05 59.82 -17.93
CA THR A 224 -8.99 59.13 -16.61
C THR A 224 -9.75 57.78 -16.76
N PRO A 225 -9.62 56.72 -15.91
CA PRO A 225 -9.40 56.82 -14.47
C PRO A 225 -8.65 55.70 -13.71
N ALA A 226 -8.34 56.03 -12.45
CA ALA A 226 -8.35 55.17 -11.26
C ALA A 226 -7.39 53.96 -11.17
N THR A 227 -6.56 53.91 -10.11
CA THR A 227 -6.82 53.03 -8.95
C THR A 227 -5.86 53.29 -7.78
N THR A 228 -6.47 53.28 -6.60
CA THR A 228 -5.96 53.49 -5.24
C THR A 228 -4.95 52.43 -4.77
N PRO A 229 -3.98 52.76 -3.89
CA PRO A 229 -3.24 51.77 -3.12
C PRO A 229 -4.06 51.34 -1.89
N ALA A 230 -4.47 50.09 -1.84
CA ALA A 230 -5.18 49.52 -0.71
C ALA A 230 -4.35 48.41 -0.04
N THR A 231 -4.06 48.65 1.24
CA THR A 231 -4.31 47.73 2.38
C THR A 231 -3.52 46.42 2.55
N THR A 232 -2.91 46.36 3.74
CA THR A 232 -2.95 45.26 4.74
C THR A 232 -1.65 44.46 4.94
N PRO A 233 -1.17 44.37 6.20
CA PRO A 233 -0.13 43.45 6.63
C PRO A 233 -0.75 42.09 7.00
N ALA A 234 -0.12 40.99 6.59
CA ALA A 234 -0.40 39.67 7.13
C ALA A 234 0.87 38.82 7.20
N THR A 235 1.22 38.46 8.44
CA THR A 235 1.75 37.14 8.87
C THR A 235 2.97 36.54 8.17
N THR A 236 4.08 36.54 8.90
CA THR A 236 5.22 35.59 8.78
C THR A 236 4.74 34.15 9.09
N PRO A 237 5.40 33.10 8.55
CA PRO A 237 6.46 32.48 9.36
C PRO A 237 7.71 32.00 8.58
N ALA A 238 8.86 32.29 9.20
CA ALA A 238 10.09 31.49 9.29
C ALA A 238 10.68 30.77 8.04
N ALA A 239 11.91 31.14 7.68
CA ALA A 239 13.03 30.20 7.53
C ALA A 239 14.37 30.95 7.42
N THR A 240 15.23 30.77 8.41
CA THR A 240 16.67 31.06 8.37
C THR A 240 17.40 29.82 7.86
N PRO A 241 18.44 29.97 7.03
CA PRO A 241 19.62 29.13 7.18
C PRO A 241 20.86 30.02 7.23
N ALA A 242 21.46 30.12 8.42
CA ALA A 242 22.74 30.77 8.60
C ALA A 242 23.63 29.87 9.46
N ALA A 243 24.61 29.32 8.76
CA ALA A 243 25.82 28.63 9.17
C ALA A 243 26.32 28.89 10.62
N THR A 244 26.63 27.78 11.29
CA THR A 244 27.52 27.68 12.44
C THR A 244 28.97 27.90 12.02
N PRO A 245 29.76 28.75 12.73
CA PRO A 245 31.19 28.56 12.85
C PRO A 245 31.55 27.95 14.20
N ALA A 246 32.61 27.15 14.16
CA ALA A 246 33.13 26.33 15.23
C ALA A 246 33.82 27.13 16.37
N ALA A 247 33.66 26.64 17.59
CA ALA A 247 34.56 26.82 18.74
C ALA A 247 34.59 25.45 19.45
N ALA A 248 35.71 24.71 19.57
CA ALA A 248 36.98 24.97 20.24
C ALA A 248 36.84 25.20 21.76
N GLY A 249 37.35 24.23 22.55
CA GLY A 249 37.51 24.30 24.02
C GLY A 249 36.87 23.09 24.75
N ASP A 250 37.56 21.99 25.04
CA ASP A 250 38.59 21.76 26.09
C ASP A 250 37.98 21.27 27.44
N LYS A 251 38.49 20.12 27.92
CA LYS A 251 38.37 19.48 29.26
C LYS A 251 36.97 19.00 29.70
N LYS A 252 36.78 17.81 30.29
CA LYS A 252 37.61 16.99 31.18
C LYS A 252 37.04 15.57 31.21
#